data_AF-A0A1Y2XB23-F1
#
_entry.id   AF-A0A1Y2XB23-F1
#
_cell.length_a   1.000
_cell.length_b   1.000
_cell.length_c   1.000
_cell.angle_alpha   90.00
_cell.angle_beta   90.00
_cell.angle_gamma   90.00
#
_symmetry.space_group_name_H-M   'P 1'
#
loop_
_entity.id
_entity.type
_entity.pdbx_description
1 polymer ?
#
loop_
_entity_poly.entity_id
_entity_poly.type
_entity_poly.pdbx_seq_one_letter_code
_entity_poly.pdbx_strand_id
1 'polypeptide(L)'
;FPSVEDVVKSPAFPTAMWQLEPHQSGLLPVASGRGGPINISWEIHGDGPIKLIRQTMHFGHVRGSEYSVLLLDNRGMGRSDKPLLRYSTSEMARDALEVIDHVGWTAARQLHICGISMGGMIAQEIAYLAPERIASLGLICTAARIENTTTFTENMMNRITMLLPKSLDRSVQYAAGAIFPASSLMEPDNAVVPDKSVPRCKIPAGGYLKFNSNYERFAAQEITKQRDKDGFTKKGFLLQLIAAGWHHKNPEQLKEIADKVGRKRILVMHGTDDGMISTPHGRKLIEYMQPGEGLIVDGLGHAPINERTQWFNELLEARCALGEKLSGR
;
A
#
# COMPACT_ATOMS: atom_id res chain seq x y z
N PHE A 1 -7.81 1.12 24.67
CA PHE A 1 -8.27 0.23 23.60
C PHE A 1 -8.37 -1.20 24.12
N PRO A 2 -9.30 -2.03 23.62
CA PRO A 2 -9.43 -3.44 24.00
C PRO A 2 -8.11 -4.21 23.87
N SER A 3 -7.92 -5.22 24.73
CA SER A 3 -6.75 -6.10 24.65
C SER A 3 -6.83 -7.00 23.41
N VAL A 4 -5.69 -7.60 23.04
CA VAL A 4 -5.62 -8.62 22.00
C VAL A 4 -6.52 -9.80 22.33
N GLU A 5 -6.62 -10.18 23.61
CA GLU A 5 -7.50 -11.26 24.04
C GLU A 5 -8.98 -10.91 23.80
N ASP A 6 -9.39 -9.68 24.13
CA ASP A 6 -10.75 -9.20 23.89
C ASP A 6 -11.08 -9.19 22.39
N VAL A 7 -10.16 -8.69 21.57
CA VAL A 7 -10.32 -8.64 20.10
C VAL A 7 -10.49 -10.04 19.52
N VAL A 8 -9.70 -11.02 19.99
CA VAL A 8 -9.76 -12.42 19.52
C VAL A 8 -11.06 -13.11 19.92
N LYS A 9 -11.65 -12.75 21.06
CA LYS A 9 -12.94 -13.29 21.53
C LYS A 9 -14.14 -12.74 20.75
N SER A 10 -13.96 -11.66 19.98
CA SER A 10 -15.03 -11.10 19.15
C SER A 10 -15.54 -12.13 18.13
N PRO A 11 -16.88 -12.27 17.96
CA PRO A 11 -17.44 -13.12 16.92
C PRO A 11 -17.07 -12.66 15.51
N ALA A 12 -16.67 -11.39 15.33
CA ALA A 12 -16.20 -10.86 14.06
C ALA A 12 -14.76 -11.28 13.70
N PHE A 13 -13.96 -11.71 14.67
CA PHE A 13 -12.53 -12.03 14.49
C PHE A 13 -12.27 -13.06 13.37
N PRO A 14 -12.99 -14.20 13.28
CA PRO A 14 -12.79 -15.16 12.20
C PRO A 14 -13.08 -14.60 10.79
N THR A 15 -13.78 -13.47 10.71
CA THR A 15 -14.18 -12.80 9.47
C THR A 15 -13.39 -11.50 9.22
N ALA A 16 -12.31 -11.24 9.98
CA ALA A 16 -11.52 -10.02 9.87
C ALA A 16 -10.80 -9.85 8.52
N MET A 17 -10.45 -10.97 7.89
CA MET A 17 -9.83 -11.04 6.56
C MET A 17 -10.87 -11.46 5.53
N TRP A 18 -11.01 -10.66 4.48
CA TRP A 18 -11.93 -10.94 3.38
C TRP A 18 -11.33 -11.92 2.39
N GLN A 19 -12.11 -12.93 1.98
CA GLN A 19 -11.70 -14.00 1.08
C GLN A 19 -12.09 -13.60 -0.35
N LEU A 20 -11.33 -12.66 -0.89
CA LEU A 20 -11.45 -12.16 -2.25
C LEU A 20 -10.70 -13.10 -3.20
N GLU A 21 -11.41 -13.77 -4.11
CA GLU A 21 -10.84 -14.75 -5.01
C GLU A 21 -10.34 -14.08 -6.31
N PRO A 22 -9.04 -14.20 -6.64
CA PRO A 22 -8.51 -13.62 -7.87
C PRO A 22 -9.09 -14.28 -9.12
N HIS A 23 -9.07 -13.55 -10.23
CA HIS A 23 -9.35 -14.12 -11.57
C HIS A 23 -8.15 -14.92 -12.07
N GLN A 24 -6.94 -14.44 -11.77
CA GLN A 24 -5.68 -15.10 -12.11
C GLN A 24 -4.69 -14.91 -10.97
N SER A 25 -3.83 -15.90 -10.74
CA SER A 25 -2.78 -15.81 -9.74
C SER A 25 -1.63 -16.72 -10.11
N GLY A 26 -0.43 -16.40 -9.65
CA GLY A 26 0.73 -17.24 -9.89
C GLY A 26 1.94 -16.87 -9.04
N LEU A 27 2.98 -17.68 -9.21
CA LEU A 27 4.33 -17.38 -8.74
C LEU A 27 5.21 -17.19 -9.97
N LEU A 28 5.83 -16.02 -10.11
CA LEU A 28 6.75 -15.74 -11.20
C LEU A 28 8.19 -15.70 -10.68
N PRO A 29 9.11 -16.55 -11.16
CA PRO A 29 10.53 -16.36 -10.89
C PRO A 29 11.03 -15.10 -11.61
N VAL A 30 11.46 -14.11 -10.83
CA VAL A 30 12.04 -12.85 -11.33
C VAL A 30 13.50 -12.70 -10.90
N ALA A 31 14.12 -11.57 -11.27
CA ALA A 31 15.46 -11.18 -10.81
C ALA A 31 16.58 -12.13 -11.27
N SER A 32 16.42 -12.75 -12.43
CA SER A 32 17.49 -13.47 -13.10
C SER A 32 18.70 -12.53 -13.30
N GLY A 33 19.88 -12.95 -12.83
CA GLY A 33 21.09 -12.12 -12.83
C GLY A 33 21.14 -10.98 -11.81
N ARG A 34 20.09 -10.80 -10.99
CA ARG A 34 19.99 -9.79 -9.90
C ARG A 34 19.87 -10.41 -8.50
N GLY A 35 20.39 -11.63 -8.33
CA GLY A 35 20.28 -12.39 -7.08
C GLY A 35 19.04 -13.29 -6.98
N GLY A 36 18.33 -13.52 -8.08
CA GLY A 36 17.29 -14.53 -8.22
C GLY A 36 17.75 -15.85 -8.85
N PRO A 37 16.82 -16.76 -9.20
CA PRO A 37 15.38 -16.53 -9.25
C PRO A 37 14.75 -16.31 -7.86
N ILE A 38 13.84 -15.34 -7.78
CA ILE A 38 12.99 -15.09 -6.60
C ILE A 38 11.55 -15.24 -7.08
N ASN A 39 10.78 -16.15 -6.51
CA ASN A 39 9.37 -16.30 -6.86
C ASN A 39 8.55 -15.16 -6.23
N ILE A 40 7.91 -14.36 -7.09
CA ILE A 40 6.99 -13.30 -6.68
C ILE A 40 5.56 -13.77 -6.89
N SER A 41 4.80 -13.81 -5.80
CA SER A 41 3.36 -14.05 -5.81
C SER A 41 2.65 -12.84 -6.36
N TRP A 42 1.77 -13.09 -7.33
CA TRP A 42 0.93 -12.07 -7.95
C TRP A 42 -0.51 -12.56 -8.10
N GLU A 43 -1.44 -11.62 -8.08
CA GLU A 43 -2.87 -11.85 -8.27
C GLU A 43 -3.47 -10.75 -9.14
N ILE A 44 -4.41 -11.11 -10.02
CA ILE A 44 -5.25 -10.18 -10.78
C ILE A 44 -6.69 -10.35 -10.34
N HIS A 45 -7.31 -9.23 -9.95
CA HIS A 45 -8.73 -9.14 -9.60
C HIS A 45 -9.46 -8.22 -10.58
N GLY A 46 -10.57 -8.68 -11.13
CA GLY A 46 -11.30 -7.99 -12.20
C GLY A 46 -10.77 -8.34 -13.58
N ASP A 47 -11.59 -8.07 -14.60
CA ASP A 47 -11.33 -8.34 -16.01
C ASP A 47 -11.52 -7.08 -16.89
N GLY A 48 -11.79 -5.93 -16.27
CA GLY A 48 -12.01 -4.68 -16.96
C GLY A 48 -10.77 -4.08 -17.65
N PRO A 49 -10.97 -3.13 -18.58
CA PRO A 49 -9.89 -2.59 -19.41
C PRO A 49 -8.89 -1.72 -18.65
N ILE A 50 -9.27 -1.07 -17.55
CA ILE A 50 -8.41 -0.14 -16.81
C ILE A 50 -7.45 -0.93 -15.91
N LYS A 51 -6.14 -0.77 -16.08
CA LYS A 51 -5.13 -1.57 -15.38
C LYS A 51 -4.56 -0.83 -14.18
N LEU A 52 -4.95 -1.23 -12.97
CA LEU A 52 -4.59 -0.59 -11.71
C LEU A 52 -3.64 -1.49 -10.89
N ILE A 53 -2.65 -0.89 -10.24
CA ILE A 53 -1.78 -1.58 -9.29
C ILE A 53 -2.17 -1.16 -7.87
N ARG A 54 -2.61 -2.14 -7.06
CA ARG A 54 -3.23 -2.05 -5.71
C ARG A 54 -4.70 -1.60 -5.68
N GLN A 55 -5.39 -1.92 -4.56
CA GLN A 55 -6.82 -1.72 -4.22
C GLN A 55 -7.79 -2.79 -4.75
N THR A 56 -8.08 -3.84 -3.97
CA THR A 56 -8.83 -5.01 -4.48
C THR A 56 -10.33 -4.94 -4.36
N MET A 57 -10.89 -4.76 -3.16
CA MET A 57 -12.34 -4.93 -2.96
C MET A 57 -13.16 -4.04 -3.90
N HIS A 58 -12.88 -2.73 -3.88
CA HIS A 58 -13.64 -1.75 -4.66
C HIS A 58 -13.39 -1.88 -6.16
N PHE A 59 -12.13 -1.86 -6.60
CA PHE A 59 -11.79 -1.83 -8.02
C PHE A 59 -11.79 -3.22 -8.67
N GLY A 60 -11.22 -4.22 -8.01
CA GLY A 60 -11.05 -5.57 -8.57
C GLY A 60 -12.27 -6.49 -8.41
N HIS A 61 -13.25 -6.13 -7.57
CA HIS A 61 -14.46 -6.93 -7.38
C HIS A 61 -15.73 -6.13 -7.66
N VAL A 62 -16.01 -5.07 -6.88
CA VAL A 62 -17.24 -4.28 -7.05
C VAL A 62 -17.29 -3.62 -8.44
N ARG A 63 -16.16 -3.06 -8.91
CA ARG A 63 -16.00 -2.48 -10.25
C ARG A 63 -15.13 -3.33 -11.17
N GLY A 64 -15.10 -4.66 -10.94
CA GLY A 64 -14.20 -5.57 -11.64
C GLY A 64 -14.37 -5.63 -13.16
N SER A 65 -15.54 -5.25 -13.68
CA SER A 65 -15.79 -5.14 -15.13
C SER A 65 -15.17 -3.89 -15.77
N GLU A 66 -14.80 -2.89 -14.97
CA GLU A 66 -14.17 -1.65 -15.42
C GLU A 66 -12.66 -1.66 -15.16
N TYR A 67 -12.23 -2.29 -14.05
CA TYR A 67 -10.84 -2.34 -13.65
C TYR A 67 -10.31 -3.78 -13.55
N SER A 68 -9.06 -3.99 -13.96
CA SER A 68 -8.24 -5.11 -13.51
C SER A 68 -7.20 -4.59 -12.52
N VAL A 69 -7.07 -5.23 -11.37
CA VAL A 69 -6.16 -4.86 -10.29
C VAL A 69 -5.08 -5.91 -10.13
N LEU A 70 -3.83 -5.52 -10.33
CA LEU A 70 -2.66 -6.35 -10.05
C LEU A 70 -2.20 -6.11 -8.61
N LEU A 71 -2.12 -7.19 -7.85
CA LEU A 71 -1.45 -7.26 -6.55
C LEU A 71 -0.18 -8.07 -6.66
N LEU A 72 0.82 -7.64 -5.89
CA LEU A 72 2.07 -8.36 -5.72
C LEU A 72 2.43 -8.40 -4.25
N ASP A 73 2.89 -9.56 -3.80
CA ASP A 73 3.63 -9.67 -2.56
C ASP A 73 5.09 -9.34 -2.84
N ASN A 74 5.60 -8.23 -2.29
CA ASN A 74 7.01 -7.90 -2.43
C ASN A 74 7.89 -9.04 -1.88
N ARG A 75 9.10 -9.22 -2.45
CA ARG A 75 10.12 -10.11 -1.87
C ARG A 75 10.20 -9.95 -0.35
N GLY A 76 10.21 -11.07 0.38
CA GLY A 76 10.19 -11.08 1.84
C GLY A 76 8.81 -11.02 2.51
N MET A 77 7.71 -10.97 1.75
CA MET A 77 6.35 -10.87 2.28
C MET A 77 5.39 -11.85 1.61
N GLY A 78 4.30 -12.19 2.31
CA GLY A 78 3.19 -12.96 1.77
C GLY A 78 3.64 -14.29 1.18
N ARG A 79 3.13 -14.65 0.01
CA ARG A 79 3.48 -15.92 -0.65
C ARG A 79 4.76 -15.83 -1.50
N SER A 80 5.40 -14.67 -1.57
CA SER A 80 6.69 -14.51 -2.25
C SER A 80 7.84 -15.10 -1.45
N ASP A 81 8.91 -15.43 -2.17
CA ASP A 81 10.17 -15.88 -1.59
C ASP A 81 10.77 -14.82 -0.65
N LYS A 82 11.47 -15.29 0.39
CA LYS A 82 12.00 -14.46 1.48
C LYS A 82 13.51 -14.60 1.64
N PRO A 83 14.29 -14.38 0.56
CA PRO A 83 15.72 -14.65 0.57
C PRO A 83 16.48 -13.73 1.52
N LEU A 84 17.55 -14.23 2.11
CA LEU A 84 18.46 -13.40 2.91
C LEU A 84 19.45 -12.67 2.01
N LEU A 85 19.02 -11.53 1.48
CA LEU A 85 19.86 -10.65 0.67
C LEU A 85 19.49 -9.18 0.92
N ARG A 86 20.25 -8.27 0.32
CA ARG A 86 19.95 -6.85 0.41
C ARG A 86 18.70 -6.49 -0.38
N TYR A 87 17.68 -5.96 0.29
CA TYR A 87 16.50 -5.43 -0.38
C TYR A 87 16.68 -3.95 -0.72
N SER A 88 16.12 -3.52 -1.84
CA SER A 88 15.96 -2.11 -2.20
C SER A 88 14.63 -1.90 -2.92
N THR A 89 14.10 -0.67 -2.86
CA THR A 89 12.90 -0.30 -3.61
C THR A 89 13.11 -0.38 -5.12
N SER A 90 14.34 -0.13 -5.59
CA SER A 90 14.71 -0.25 -7.01
C SER A 90 14.66 -1.70 -7.51
N GLU A 91 15.09 -2.66 -6.70
CA GLU A 91 14.98 -4.09 -7.03
C GLU A 91 13.53 -4.56 -6.99
N MET A 92 12.74 -4.12 -6.01
CA MET A 92 11.30 -4.41 -5.94
C MET A 92 10.53 -3.82 -7.13
N ALA A 93 10.92 -2.65 -7.63
CA ALA A 93 10.33 -2.06 -8.83
C ALA A 93 10.64 -2.88 -10.09
N ARG A 94 11.86 -3.41 -10.21
CA ARG A 94 12.23 -4.32 -11.30
C ARG A 94 11.46 -5.63 -11.24
N ASP A 95 11.27 -6.18 -10.05
CA ASP A 95 10.45 -7.37 -9.84
C ASP A 95 8.99 -7.12 -10.26
N ALA A 96 8.44 -5.97 -9.87
CA ALA A 96 7.09 -5.58 -10.26
C ALA A 96 6.97 -5.41 -11.78
N LEU A 97 7.95 -4.81 -12.44
CA LEU A 97 7.99 -4.68 -13.89
C LEU A 97 8.05 -6.04 -14.61
N GLU A 98 8.84 -7.00 -14.10
CA GLU A 98 8.88 -8.35 -14.66
C GLU A 98 7.52 -9.07 -14.53
N VAL A 99 6.80 -8.88 -13.41
CA VAL A 99 5.43 -9.40 -13.26
C VAL A 99 4.44 -8.68 -14.19
N ILE A 100 4.52 -7.35 -14.30
CA ILE A 100 3.69 -6.56 -15.22
C ILE A 100 3.88 -7.03 -16.67
N ASP A 101 5.12 -7.30 -17.07
CA ASP A 101 5.46 -7.84 -18.38
C ASP A 101 4.89 -9.24 -18.57
N HIS A 102 5.02 -10.11 -17.57
CA HIS A 102 4.50 -11.47 -17.59
C HIS A 102 2.98 -11.53 -17.78
N VAL A 103 2.23 -10.64 -17.12
CA VAL A 103 0.77 -10.58 -17.24
C VAL A 103 0.29 -9.79 -18.47
N GLY A 104 1.22 -9.31 -19.31
CA GLY A 104 0.93 -8.65 -20.58
C GLY A 104 0.47 -7.19 -20.46
N TRP A 105 0.73 -6.52 -19.33
CA TRP A 105 0.34 -5.11 -19.13
C TRP A 105 1.46 -4.15 -19.56
N THR A 106 1.84 -4.24 -20.84
CA THR A 106 3.04 -3.60 -21.39
C THR A 106 2.77 -2.38 -22.28
N ALA A 107 1.50 -2.04 -22.54
CA ALA A 107 1.15 -0.97 -23.45
C ALA A 107 1.49 0.43 -22.89
N ALA A 108 1.74 1.38 -23.80
CA ALA A 108 1.97 2.77 -23.42
C ALA A 108 0.73 3.36 -22.74
N ARG A 109 0.95 4.14 -21.68
CA ARG A 109 -0.10 4.80 -20.89
C ARG A 109 -1.25 3.86 -20.49
N GLN A 110 -0.90 2.64 -20.08
CA GLN A 110 -1.85 1.61 -19.64
C GLN A 110 -1.99 1.54 -18.12
N LEU A 111 -0.91 1.82 -17.38
CA LEU A 111 -0.82 1.53 -15.95
C LEU A 111 -1.27 2.71 -15.10
N HIS A 112 -2.23 2.46 -14.22
CA HIS A 112 -2.55 3.32 -13.09
C HIS A 112 -1.85 2.75 -11.86
N ILE A 113 -1.01 3.56 -11.21
CA ILE A 113 -0.23 3.10 -10.05
C ILE A 113 -0.61 3.93 -8.83
N CYS A 114 -1.10 3.29 -7.78
CA CYS A 114 -1.36 3.91 -6.47
C CYS A 114 -0.41 3.31 -5.42
N GLY A 115 0.70 4.00 -5.16
CA GLY A 115 1.68 3.58 -4.17
C GLY A 115 1.47 4.27 -2.82
N ILE A 116 1.23 3.48 -1.76
CA ILE A 116 1.12 3.96 -0.38
C ILE A 116 2.42 3.63 0.37
N SER A 117 3.00 4.58 1.11
CA SER A 117 4.20 4.34 1.93
C SER A 117 5.37 3.81 1.09
N MET A 118 5.99 2.70 1.48
CA MET A 118 7.00 2.02 0.65
C MET A 118 6.49 1.67 -0.76
N GLY A 119 5.18 1.43 -0.94
CA GLY A 119 4.58 1.27 -2.26
C GLY A 119 4.72 2.53 -3.14
N GLY A 120 4.68 3.72 -2.53
CA GLY A 120 4.94 4.99 -3.20
C GLY A 120 6.42 5.17 -3.59
N MET A 121 7.34 4.65 -2.77
CA MET A 121 8.77 4.59 -3.09
C MET A 121 9.05 3.66 -4.27
N ILE A 122 8.42 2.48 -4.29
CA ILE A 122 8.49 1.53 -5.41
C ILE A 122 7.85 2.16 -6.66
N ALA A 123 6.72 2.86 -6.52
CA ALA A 123 6.06 3.55 -7.63
C ALA A 123 6.95 4.64 -8.25
N GLN A 124 7.72 5.39 -7.44
CA GLN A 124 8.72 6.33 -7.95
C GLN A 124 9.81 5.64 -8.77
N GLU A 125 10.28 4.47 -8.33
CA GLU A 125 11.26 3.67 -9.08
C GLU A 125 10.69 3.11 -10.38
N ILE A 126 9.45 2.60 -10.39
CA ILE A 126 8.76 2.18 -11.62
C ILE A 126 8.62 3.37 -12.57
N ALA A 127 8.19 4.52 -12.07
CA ALA A 127 8.03 5.73 -12.86
C ALA A 127 9.35 6.29 -13.41
N TYR A 128 10.47 6.01 -12.73
CA TYR A 128 11.80 6.33 -13.24
C TYR A 128 12.22 5.39 -14.38
N LEU A 129 11.88 4.10 -14.27
CA LEU A 129 12.29 3.06 -15.21
C LEU A 129 11.41 2.97 -16.47
N ALA A 130 10.10 3.18 -16.34
CA ALA A 130 9.11 3.01 -17.42
C ALA A 130 8.03 4.12 -17.41
N PRO A 131 8.40 5.41 -17.44
CA PRO A 131 7.45 6.53 -17.35
C PRO A 131 6.38 6.53 -18.45
N GLU A 132 6.71 5.99 -19.63
CA GLU A 132 5.83 5.92 -20.80
C GLU A 132 4.63 4.98 -20.61
N ARG A 133 4.74 4.00 -19.70
CA ARG A 133 3.65 3.05 -19.42
C ARG A 133 2.60 3.60 -18.46
N ILE A 134 2.89 4.69 -17.77
CA ILE A 134 2.05 5.22 -16.69
C ILE A 134 0.95 6.14 -17.25
N ALA A 135 -0.30 5.72 -17.06
CA ALA A 135 -1.51 6.50 -17.33
C ALA A 135 -1.78 7.52 -16.21
N SER A 136 -1.63 7.11 -14.94
CA SER A 136 -1.69 7.98 -13.76
C SER A 136 -0.81 7.46 -12.62
N LEU A 137 -0.24 8.37 -11.82
CA LEU A 137 0.64 8.03 -10.69
C LEU A 137 0.12 8.70 -9.40
N GLY A 138 -0.26 7.89 -8.41
CA GLY A 138 -0.58 8.33 -7.06
C GLY A 138 0.54 7.98 -6.09
N LEU A 139 1.12 9.00 -5.45
CA LEU A 139 2.13 8.89 -4.41
C LEU A 139 1.52 9.31 -3.08
N ILE A 140 1.18 8.33 -2.25
CA ILE A 140 0.30 8.52 -1.09
C ILE A 140 1.08 8.21 0.19
N CYS A 141 1.09 9.14 1.15
CA CYS A 141 1.72 8.98 2.47
C CYS A 141 3.13 8.38 2.36
N THR A 142 3.97 8.96 1.49
CA THR A 142 5.29 8.43 1.07
C THR A 142 6.36 9.52 1.10
N ALA A 143 7.60 9.15 0.84
CA ALA A 143 8.74 10.07 0.79
C ALA A 143 9.65 9.80 -0.42
N ALA A 144 10.39 10.82 -0.84
CA ALA A 144 11.52 10.68 -1.77
C ALA A 144 12.76 10.10 -1.07
N ARG A 145 12.90 10.37 0.23
CA ARG A 145 13.90 9.83 1.14
C ARG A 145 13.38 9.97 2.57
N ILE A 146 13.69 9.03 3.46
CA ILE A 146 13.33 9.14 4.87
C ILE A 146 14.36 10.03 5.58
N GLU A 147 13.89 11.14 6.14
CA GLU A 147 14.70 12.06 6.93
C GLU A 147 14.24 12.06 8.38
N ASN A 148 15.16 12.34 9.29
CA ASN A 148 14.77 12.60 10.65
C ASN A 148 14.08 13.97 10.74
N THR A 149 12.76 13.96 10.90
CA THR A 149 11.94 15.15 11.11
C THR A 149 11.55 15.35 12.56
N THR A 150 12.07 14.52 13.46
CA THR A 150 11.83 14.61 14.91
C THR A 150 12.98 15.33 15.59
N THR A 151 12.72 15.88 16.78
CA THR A 151 13.77 16.44 17.63
C THR A 151 14.78 15.36 18.03
N PHE A 152 15.97 15.77 18.47
CA PHE A 152 17.00 14.84 18.93
C PHE A 152 16.49 13.92 20.05
N THR A 153 15.75 14.50 21.01
CA THR A 153 15.18 13.79 22.16
C THR A 153 14.10 12.80 21.75
N GLU A 154 13.18 13.18 20.85
CA GLU A 154 12.16 12.27 20.31
C GLU A 154 12.78 11.11 19.54
N ASN A 155 13.74 11.38 18.65
CA ASN A 155 14.46 10.33 17.92
C ASN A 155 15.17 9.36 18.87
N MET A 156 15.79 9.87 19.94
CA MET A 156 16.43 9.04 20.96
C MET A 156 15.41 8.16 21.69
N MET A 157 14.28 8.72 22.11
CA MET A 157 13.21 7.96 22.78
C MET A 157 12.56 6.92 21.86
N ASN A 158 12.34 7.26 20.59
CA ASN A 158 11.83 6.32 19.58
C ASN A 158 12.78 5.13 19.41
N ARG A 159 14.10 5.38 19.34
CA ARG A 159 15.12 4.33 19.24
C ARG A 159 15.17 3.44 20.48
N ILE A 160 15.11 4.02 21.68
CA ILE A 160 15.04 3.25 22.94
C ILE A 160 13.78 2.36 22.94
N THR A 161 12.64 2.92 22.54
CA THR A 161 11.35 2.21 22.52
C THR A 161 11.29 1.09 21.48
N MET A 162 12.07 1.18 20.39
CA MET A 162 12.22 0.11 19.41
C MET A 162 13.01 -1.10 19.95
N LEU A 163 13.94 -0.89 20.88
CA LEU A 163 14.77 -1.96 21.47
C LEU A 163 14.08 -2.72 22.60
N LEU A 164 13.04 -2.13 23.19
CA LEU A 164 12.30 -2.76 24.28
C LEU A 164 11.36 -3.86 23.74
N PRO A 165 11.38 -5.07 24.31
CA PRO A 165 10.40 -6.09 24.01
C PRO A 165 8.99 -5.55 24.27
N LYS A 166 8.14 -5.55 23.24
CA LYS A 166 6.73 -5.17 23.35
C LYS A 166 5.89 -6.43 23.50
N SER A 167 4.92 -6.41 24.42
CA SER A 167 3.83 -7.39 24.40
C SER A 167 3.06 -7.26 23.08
N LEU A 168 2.30 -8.29 22.71
CA LEU A 168 1.47 -8.25 21.51
C LEU A 168 0.50 -7.06 21.54
N ASP A 169 -0.13 -6.80 22.69
CA ASP A 169 -0.98 -5.63 22.91
C ASP A 169 -0.28 -4.31 22.62
N ARG A 170 0.91 -4.09 23.20
CA ARG A 170 1.66 -2.85 22.97
C ARG A 170 2.10 -2.74 21.52
N SER A 171 2.43 -3.85 20.86
CA SER A 171 2.82 -3.84 19.45
C SER A 171 1.65 -3.45 18.55
N VAL A 172 0.45 -3.99 18.79
CA VAL A 172 -0.76 -3.67 18.03
C VAL A 172 -1.20 -2.23 18.27
N GLN A 173 -1.24 -1.79 19.52
CA GLN A 173 -1.60 -0.40 19.86
C GLN A 173 -0.62 0.61 19.28
N TYR A 174 0.68 0.31 19.32
CA TYR A 174 1.70 1.16 18.71
C TYR A 174 1.52 1.25 17.19
N ALA A 175 1.28 0.13 16.51
CA ALA A 175 1.04 0.13 15.07
C ALA A 175 -0.24 0.92 14.72
N ALA A 176 -1.31 0.75 15.48
CA ALA A 176 -2.57 1.47 15.28
C ALA A 176 -2.37 2.99 15.41
N GLY A 177 -1.75 3.44 16.50
CA GLY A 177 -1.53 4.87 16.76
C GLY A 177 -0.49 5.53 15.86
N ALA A 178 0.37 4.75 15.20
CA ALA A 178 1.28 5.28 14.18
C ALA A 178 0.59 5.44 12.81
N ILE A 179 -0.34 4.53 12.48
CA ILE A 179 -1.01 4.51 11.18
C ILE A 179 -2.23 5.44 11.15
N PHE A 180 -2.97 5.55 12.26
CA PHE A 180 -4.26 6.23 12.30
C PHE A 180 -4.31 7.32 13.37
N PRO A 181 -5.05 8.42 13.14
CA PRO A 181 -5.40 9.38 14.17
C PRO A 181 -6.19 8.70 15.30
N ALA A 182 -5.98 9.16 16.54
CA ALA A 182 -6.67 8.60 17.70
C ALA A 182 -8.20 8.71 17.59
N SER A 183 -8.70 9.80 16.99
CA SER A 183 -10.13 10.00 16.72
C SER A 183 -10.70 8.89 15.85
N SER A 184 -10.06 8.59 14.71
CA SER A 184 -10.49 7.53 13.80
C SER A 184 -10.53 6.16 14.45
N LEU A 185 -9.55 5.83 15.30
CA LEU A 185 -9.50 4.55 16.01
C LEU A 185 -10.67 4.34 16.98
N MET A 186 -11.21 5.42 17.53
CA MET A 186 -12.33 5.38 18.48
C MET A 186 -13.70 5.35 17.80
N GLU A 187 -13.79 5.68 16.51
CA GLU A 187 -15.05 5.64 15.77
C GLU A 187 -15.57 4.20 15.63
N PRO A 188 -16.90 4.02 15.51
CA PRO A 188 -17.50 2.75 15.15
C PRO A 188 -16.89 2.21 13.84
N ASP A 189 -16.83 0.88 13.73
CA ASP A 189 -16.31 0.21 12.53
C ASP A 189 -17.05 0.64 11.26
N ASN A 190 -16.41 1.52 10.50
CA ASN A 190 -16.99 2.16 9.33
C ASN A 190 -16.69 1.41 8.02
N ALA A 191 -15.99 0.26 8.09
CA ALA A 191 -15.68 -0.52 6.90
C ALA A 191 -16.96 -1.01 6.19
N VAL A 192 -16.97 -0.93 4.87
CA VAL A 192 -17.98 -1.57 4.03
C VAL A 192 -17.57 -3.04 3.88
N VAL A 193 -18.30 -3.93 4.57
CA VAL A 193 -18.01 -5.36 4.53
C VAL A 193 -18.61 -6.00 3.27
N PRO A 194 -17.93 -6.97 2.63
CA PRO A 194 -18.48 -7.65 1.47
C PRO A 194 -19.78 -8.39 1.78
N ASP A 195 -20.72 -8.35 0.86
CA ASP A 195 -21.93 -9.15 0.88
C ASP A 195 -22.02 -10.06 -0.37
N LYS A 196 -23.13 -10.77 -0.54
CA LYS A 196 -23.33 -11.72 -1.64
C LYS A 196 -23.35 -11.07 -3.03
N SER A 197 -23.50 -9.75 -3.13
CA SER A 197 -23.44 -9.02 -4.39
C SER A 197 -22.02 -8.81 -4.89
N VAL A 198 -21.01 -8.91 -4.02
CA VAL A 198 -19.60 -8.73 -4.40
C VAL A 198 -19.12 -9.95 -5.19
N PRO A 199 -18.76 -9.80 -6.48
CA PRO A 199 -18.31 -10.91 -7.30
C PRO A 199 -17.06 -11.57 -6.73
N ARG A 200 -16.94 -12.89 -6.84
CA ARG A 200 -15.75 -13.65 -6.43
C ARG A 200 -15.29 -13.37 -4.99
N CYS A 201 -16.24 -13.21 -4.07
CA CYS A 201 -15.96 -13.12 -2.65
C CYS A 201 -16.61 -14.30 -1.94
N LYS A 202 -15.81 -15.11 -1.24
CA LYS A 202 -16.33 -16.24 -0.48
C LYS A 202 -16.92 -15.76 0.84
N ILE A 203 -18.24 -15.68 0.89
CA ILE A 203 -18.97 -15.23 2.08
C ILE A 203 -19.02 -16.34 3.13
N PRO A 204 -18.51 -16.13 4.36
CA PRO A 204 -18.60 -17.12 5.43
C PRO A 204 -20.04 -17.36 5.90
N ALA A 205 -20.29 -18.48 6.55
CA ALA A 205 -21.58 -18.74 7.20
C ALA A 205 -21.85 -17.64 8.25
N GLY A 206 -22.96 -16.91 8.09
CA GLY A 206 -23.28 -15.74 8.93
C GLY A 206 -22.82 -14.39 8.36
N GLY A 207 -22.06 -14.37 7.27
CA GLY A 207 -21.59 -13.16 6.62
C GLY A 207 -20.35 -12.53 7.26
N TYR A 208 -19.79 -11.51 6.61
CA TYR A 208 -18.72 -10.69 7.19
C TYR A 208 -19.30 -9.76 8.26
N LEU A 209 -18.68 -9.76 9.44
CA LEU A 209 -19.17 -8.99 10.58
C LEU A 209 -18.36 -7.69 10.77
N LYS A 210 -18.98 -6.76 11.50
CA LYS A 210 -18.34 -5.54 11.98
C LYS A 210 -17.84 -5.73 13.42
N PHE A 211 -16.77 -5.00 13.74
CA PHE A 211 -16.28 -4.83 15.11
C PHE A 211 -16.96 -3.61 15.76
N ASN A 212 -16.74 -3.38 17.05
CA ASN A 212 -17.33 -2.21 17.72
C ASN A 212 -16.62 -0.91 17.35
N SER A 213 -15.35 -0.99 16.93
CA SER A 213 -14.51 0.16 16.59
C SER A 213 -13.56 -0.13 15.44
N ASN A 214 -13.10 0.93 14.76
CA ASN A 214 -12.04 0.83 13.76
C ASN A 214 -10.74 0.25 14.34
N TYR A 215 -10.41 0.57 15.60
CA TYR A 215 -9.28 -0.05 16.30
C TYR A 215 -9.40 -1.57 16.35
N GLU A 216 -10.55 -2.11 16.75
CA GLU A 216 -10.74 -3.56 16.88
C GLU A 216 -10.62 -4.27 15.52
N ARG A 217 -11.13 -3.67 14.44
CA ARG A 217 -10.94 -4.19 13.07
C ARG A 217 -9.46 -4.23 12.70
N PHE A 218 -8.75 -3.11 12.87
CA PHE A 218 -7.32 -3.05 12.58
C PHE A 218 -6.54 -4.06 13.43
N ALA A 219 -6.82 -4.11 14.73
CA ALA A 219 -6.18 -5.03 15.66
C ALA A 219 -6.41 -6.49 15.22
N ALA A 220 -7.62 -6.87 14.82
CA ALA A 220 -7.91 -8.22 14.34
C ALA A 220 -7.11 -8.58 13.08
N GLN A 221 -6.98 -7.66 12.14
CA GLN A 221 -6.17 -7.84 10.93
C GLN A 221 -4.67 -7.93 11.26
N GLU A 222 -4.18 -7.07 12.14
CA GLU A 222 -2.79 -7.05 12.59
C GLU A 222 -2.43 -8.34 13.35
N ILE A 223 -3.29 -8.83 14.24
CA ILE A 223 -3.14 -10.10 14.95
C ILE A 223 -3.12 -11.26 13.95
N THR A 224 -4.02 -11.26 12.97
CA THR A 224 -4.07 -12.30 11.93
C THR A 224 -2.77 -12.34 11.13
N LYS A 225 -2.29 -11.17 10.68
CA LYS A 225 -0.99 -11.02 10.00
C LYS A 225 0.17 -11.54 10.86
N GLN A 226 0.21 -11.20 12.15
CA GLN A 226 1.28 -11.65 13.03
C GLN A 226 1.22 -13.14 13.38
N ARG A 227 0.05 -13.78 13.25
CA ARG A 227 -0.12 -15.23 13.42
C ARG A 227 0.33 -16.02 12.18
N ASP A 228 0.27 -15.42 10.99
CA ASP A 228 0.79 -16.00 9.76
C ASP A 228 2.33 -16.00 9.74
N LYS A 229 2.93 -17.11 10.20
CA LYS A 229 4.40 -17.24 10.29
C LYS A 229 5.06 -17.48 8.94
N ASP A 230 4.31 -17.94 7.95
CA ASP A 230 4.81 -18.25 6.62
C ASP A 230 4.79 -17.00 5.73
N GLY A 231 3.70 -16.24 5.77
CA GLY A 231 3.54 -15.00 5.02
C GLY A 231 4.23 -13.80 5.67
N PHE A 232 4.20 -13.67 7.00
CA PHE A 232 4.79 -12.53 7.72
C PHE A 232 5.98 -12.97 8.58
N THR A 233 7.19 -12.84 8.02
CA THR A 233 8.42 -13.09 8.77
C THR A 233 9.01 -11.77 9.31
N LYS A 234 9.43 -11.76 10.58
CA LYS A 234 10.11 -10.59 11.18
C LYS A 234 11.35 -10.17 10.38
N LYS A 235 12.07 -11.15 9.83
CA LYS A 235 13.26 -10.95 9.01
C LYS A 235 12.94 -10.29 7.68
N GLY A 236 11.97 -10.82 6.93
CA GLY A 236 11.54 -10.23 5.66
C GLY A 236 11.00 -8.81 5.85
N PHE A 237 10.20 -8.60 6.90
CA PHE A 237 9.71 -7.28 7.29
C PHE A 237 10.85 -6.30 7.60
N LEU A 238 11.85 -6.71 8.40
CA LEU A 238 13.01 -5.87 8.70
C LEU A 238 13.80 -5.48 7.44
N LEU A 239 14.01 -6.41 6.51
CA LEU A 239 14.70 -6.12 5.25
C LEU A 239 13.90 -5.12 4.38
N GLN A 240 12.57 -5.16 4.39
CA GLN A 240 11.74 -4.14 3.73
C GLN A 240 11.84 -2.78 4.42
N LEU A 241 11.86 -2.72 5.75
CA LEU A 241 12.07 -1.46 6.48
C LEU A 241 13.43 -0.83 6.14
N ILE A 242 14.48 -1.64 6.04
CA ILE A 242 15.81 -1.18 5.61
C ILE A 242 15.76 -0.64 4.17
N ALA A 243 15.09 -1.36 3.26
CA ALA A 243 14.92 -0.93 1.88
C ALA A 243 14.18 0.43 1.78
N ALA A 244 13.13 0.63 2.57
CA ALA A 244 12.40 1.90 2.64
C ALA A 244 13.26 3.02 3.24
N GLY A 245 14.01 2.73 4.31
CA GLY A 245 14.91 3.71 4.95
C GLY A 245 16.07 4.15 4.06
N TRP A 246 16.51 3.31 3.10
CA TRP A 246 17.53 3.63 2.11
C TRP A 246 16.97 4.13 0.77
N HIS A 247 15.65 4.24 0.63
CA HIS A 247 15.07 4.83 -0.58
C HIS A 247 15.55 6.27 -0.73
N HIS A 248 15.94 6.64 -1.95
CA HIS A 248 16.37 7.99 -2.26
C HIS A 248 16.11 8.33 -3.73
N LYS A 249 15.32 9.37 -3.96
CA LYS A 249 15.28 10.14 -5.20
C LYS A 249 15.67 11.59 -4.93
N ASN A 250 16.68 12.06 -5.66
CA ASN A 250 17.08 13.47 -5.57
C ASN A 250 16.07 14.37 -6.34
N PRO A 251 16.09 15.70 -6.11
CA PRO A 251 15.16 16.62 -6.77
C PRO A 251 15.18 16.52 -8.31
N GLU A 252 16.35 16.31 -8.91
CA GLU A 252 16.52 16.19 -10.36
C GLU A 252 15.81 14.95 -10.91
N GLN A 253 15.96 13.81 -10.25
CA GLN A 253 15.28 12.56 -10.58
C GLN A 253 13.76 12.69 -10.41
N LEU A 254 13.29 13.35 -9.36
CA LEU A 254 11.86 13.60 -9.15
C LEU A 254 11.27 14.50 -10.22
N LYS A 255 12.01 15.55 -10.62
CA LYS A 255 11.65 16.42 -11.73
C LYS A 255 11.59 15.65 -13.04
N GLU A 256 12.59 14.79 -13.30
CA GLU A 256 12.63 13.93 -14.48
C GLU A 256 11.43 12.98 -14.54
N ILE A 257 11.09 12.32 -13.42
CA ILE A 257 9.88 11.49 -13.30
C ILE A 257 8.65 12.32 -13.65
N ALA A 258 8.52 13.51 -13.04
CA ALA A 258 7.37 14.36 -13.22
C ALA A 258 7.18 14.81 -14.66
N ASP A 259 8.27 15.16 -15.35
CA ASP A 259 8.26 15.60 -16.74
C ASP A 259 7.99 14.44 -17.71
N LYS A 260 8.60 13.26 -17.51
CA LYS A 260 8.44 12.09 -18.40
C LYS A 260 7.08 11.40 -18.24
N VAL A 261 6.59 11.27 -17.00
CA VAL A 261 5.22 10.79 -16.76
C VAL A 261 4.23 11.84 -17.26
N GLY A 262 4.50 13.11 -16.98
CA GLY A 262 3.63 14.25 -17.27
C GLY A 262 2.89 14.69 -16.01
N ARG A 263 3.23 15.88 -15.52
CA ARG A 263 2.79 16.42 -14.22
C ARG A 263 1.29 16.29 -13.97
N LYS A 264 0.45 16.59 -14.98
CA LYS A 264 -1.03 16.48 -14.89
C LYS A 264 -1.53 15.10 -14.46
N ARG A 265 -0.76 14.03 -14.71
CA ARG A 265 -1.10 12.63 -14.39
C ARG A 265 -0.77 12.26 -12.94
N ILE A 266 -0.03 13.11 -12.23
CA ILE A 266 0.53 12.80 -10.92
C ILE A 266 -0.35 13.42 -9.83
N LEU A 267 -0.65 12.60 -8.82
CA LEU A 267 -1.18 12.99 -7.53
C LEU A 267 -0.11 12.73 -6.47
N VAL A 268 0.21 13.71 -5.65
CA VAL A 268 0.93 13.51 -4.38
C VAL A 268 -0.01 13.87 -3.24
N MET A 269 -0.15 12.97 -2.27
CA MET A 269 -1.08 13.16 -1.15
C MET A 269 -0.44 12.74 0.17
N HIS A 270 -0.65 13.53 1.22
CA HIS A 270 -0.13 13.25 2.55
C HIS A 270 -1.08 13.71 3.64
N GLY A 271 -1.23 12.94 4.72
CA GLY A 271 -2.04 13.31 5.87
C GLY A 271 -1.27 14.09 6.92
N THR A 272 -1.89 15.06 7.59
CA THR A 272 -1.22 15.85 8.65
C THR A 272 -0.90 15.04 9.90
N ASP A 273 -1.64 13.96 10.12
CA ASP A 273 -1.61 13.12 11.32
C ASP A 273 -0.93 11.78 11.03
N ASP A 274 -0.17 11.70 9.93
CA ASP A 274 0.64 10.54 9.58
C ASP A 274 1.82 10.38 10.56
N GLY A 275 1.67 9.42 11.48
CA GLY A 275 2.67 9.06 12.49
C GLY A 275 3.78 8.15 11.97
N MET A 276 3.72 7.68 10.72
CA MET A 276 4.72 6.79 10.11
C MET A 276 5.69 7.56 9.23
N ILE A 277 5.18 8.42 8.36
CA ILE A 277 5.96 9.31 7.50
C ILE A 277 5.42 10.72 7.70
N SER A 278 6.22 11.61 8.25
CA SER A 278 5.73 12.95 8.59
C SER A 278 5.43 13.80 7.35
N THR A 279 4.47 14.72 7.49
CA THR A 279 3.99 15.66 6.47
C THR A 279 5.06 16.43 5.69
N PRO A 280 6.21 16.85 6.26
CA PRO A 280 7.28 17.49 5.49
C PRO A 280 7.76 16.66 4.28
N HIS A 281 7.72 15.33 4.36
CA HIS A 281 8.11 14.46 3.25
C HIS A 281 7.16 14.60 2.05
N GLY A 282 5.84 14.58 2.30
CA GLY A 282 4.84 14.82 1.26
C GLY A 282 4.94 16.22 0.66
N ARG A 283 5.17 17.24 1.49
CA ARG A 283 5.38 18.63 1.02
C ARG A 283 6.59 18.75 0.08
N LYS A 284 7.71 18.10 0.41
CA LYS A 284 8.91 18.07 -0.47
C LYS A 284 8.63 17.37 -1.80
N LEU A 285 7.87 16.27 -1.79
CA LEU A 285 7.45 15.62 -3.04
C LEU A 285 6.60 16.56 -3.90
N ILE A 286 5.64 17.27 -3.31
CA ILE A 286 4.82 18.27 -4.01
C ILE A 286 5.71 19.39 -4.59
N GLU A 287 6.65 19.91 -3.79
CA GLU A 287 7.57 20.97 -4.20
C GLU A 287 8.45 20.55 -5.40
N TYR A 288 9.12 19.39 -5.30
CA TYR A 288 10.06 18.94 -6.32
C TYR A 288 9.37 18.44 -7.59
N MET A 289 8.25 17.73 -7.46
CA MET A 289 7.54 17.14 -8.60
C MET A 289 6.53 18.10 -9.25
N GLN A 290 6.05 19.12 -8.53
CA GLN A 290 4.95 20.01 -8.92
C GLN A 290 3.84 19.23 -9.65
N PRO A 291 3.21 18.26 -8.95
CA PRO A 291 2.24 17.38 -9.56
C PRO A 291 1.01 18.16 -10.02
N GLY A 292 0.22 17.56 -10.92
CA GLY A 292 -1.06 18.13 -11.34
C GLY A 292 -2.01 18.30 -10.17
N GLU A 293 -1.84 17.50 -9.12
CA GLU A 293 -2.56 17.62 -7.87
C GLU A 293 -1.66 17.27 -6.68
N GLY A 294 -1.55 18.20 -5.73
CA GLY A 294 -0.81 18.03 -4.47
C GLY A 294 -1.74 18.28 -3.30
N LEU A 295 -1.96 17.28 -2.44
CA LEU A 295 -2.92 17.33 -1.35
C LEU A 295 -2.24 17.11 0.00
N ILE A 296 -2.37 18.07 0.91
CA ILE A 296 -2.10 17.88 2.33
C ILE A 296 -3.44 17.85 3.03
N VAL A 297 -3.81 16.69 3.57
CA VAL A 297 -5.16 16.42 4.08
C VAL A 297 -5.15 16.49 5.60
N ASP A 298 -5.90 17.45 6.14
CA ASP A 298 -6.01 17.67 7.58
C ASP A 298 -6.69 16.50 8.30
N GLY A 299 -6.13 16.10 9.44
CA GLY A 299 -6.59 15.01 10.28
C GLY A 299 -6.53 13.63 9.62
N LEU A 300 -5.79 13.46 8.53
CA LEU A 300 -5.61 12.16 7.86
C LEU A 300 -4.32 11.49 8.36
N GLY A 301 -4.36 10.19 8.62
CA GLY A 301 -3.20 9.37 8.95
C GLY A 301 -2.47 8.79 7.75
N HIS A 302 -1.81 7.65 7.97
CA HIS A 302 -0.94 6.98 7.01
C HIS A 302 -1.69 6.09 6.00
N ALA A 303 -2.89 5.62 6.35
CA ALA A 303 -3.64 4.63 5.57
C ALA A 303 -5.04 5.15 5.15
N PRO A 304 -5.12 6.10 4.20
CA PRO A 304 -6.39 6.66 3.72
C PRO A 304 -7.34 5.60 3.14
N ILE A 305 -6.78 4.53 2.56
CA ILE A 305 -7.51 3.34 2.10
C ILE A 305 -8.39 2.72 3.19
N ASN A 306 -7.95 2.78 4.45
CA ASN A 306 -8.69 2.21 5.57
C ASN A 306 -9.45 3.30 6.34
N GLU A 307 -8.85 4.48 6.49
CA GLU A 307 -9.40 5.55 7.32
C GLU A 307 -10.57 6.29 6.65
N ARG A 308 -10.43 6.61 5.36
CA ARG A 308 -11.40 7.41 4.58
C ARG A 308 -11.73 6.71 3.27
N THR A 309 -12.10 5.43 3.38
CA THR A 309 -12.22 4.47 2.27
C THR A 309 -13.00 5.01 1.08
N GLN A 310 -14.24 5.51 1.29
CA GLN A 310 -15.09 5.97 0.18
C GLN A 310 -14.48 7.16 -0.55
N TRP A 311 -14.12 8.23 0.19
CA TRP A 311 -13.48 9.41 -0.38
C TRP A 311 -12.20 9.06 -1.14
N PHE A 312 -11.38 8.16 -0.58
CA PHE A 312 -10.14 7.76 -1.23
C PHE A 312 -10.38 6.95 -2.52
N ASN A 313 -11.41 6.09 -2.55
CA ASN A 313 -11.81 5.39 -3.77
C ASN A 313 -12.27 6.37 -4.85
N GLU A 314 -13.15 7.31 -4.51
CA GLU A 314 -13.64 8.36 -5.43
C GLU A 314 -12.47 9.20 -6.00
N LEU A 315 -11.49 9.54 -5.15
CA LEU A 315 -10.27 10.21 -5.60
C LEU A 315 -9.50 9.36 -6.61
N LEU A 316 -9.26 8.08 -6.32
CA LEU A 316 -8.52 7.19 -7.23
C LEU A 316 -9.27 6.96 -8.55
N GLU A 317 -10.59 6.86 -8.53
CA GLU A 317 -11.42 6.79 -9.74
C GLU A 317 -11.24 8.04 -10.61
N ALA A 318 -11.32 9.23 -10.00
CA ALA A 318 -11.10 10.49 -10.71
C ALA A 318 -9.69 10.57 -11.31
N ARG A 319 -8.66 10.09 -10.58
CA ARG A 319 -7.28 10.02 -11.09
C ARG A 319 -7.14 9.03 -12.25
N CYS A 320 -7.82 7.88 -12.19
CA CYS A 320 -7.82 6.92 -13.29
C CYS A 320 -8.51 7.50 -14.53
N ALA A 321 -9.71 8.07 -14.37
CA ALA A 321 -10.45 8.71 -15.46
C ALA A 321 -9.66 9.85 -16.13
N LEU A 322 -8.96 10.68 -15.34
CA LEU A 322 -8.07 11.70 -15.90
C LEU A 322 -6.91 11.08 -16.67
N GLY A 323 -6.32 9.99 -16.16
CA GLY A 323 -5.26 9.26 -16.83
C GLY A 323 -5.69 8.69 -18.18
N GLU A 324 -6.87 8.08 -18.25
CA GLU A 324 -7.48 7.56 -19.50
C GLU A 324 -7.70 8.69 -20.50
N LYS A 325 -8.36 9.78 -20.07
CA LYS A 325 -8.63 10.96 -20.90
C LYS A 325 -7.35 11.57 -21.48
N LEU A 326 -6.32 11.74 -20.66
CA LEU A 326 -5.02 12.26 -21.11
C LEU A 326 -4.29 11.30 -22.06
N SER A 327 -4.72 10.05 -22.15
CA SER A 327 -4.18 9.02 -23.04
C SER A 327 -5.03 8.81 -24.30
N GLY A 328 -6.10 9.59 -24.48
CA GLY A 328 -6.98 9.50 -25.64
C GLY A 328 -7.97 8.32 -25.59
N ARG A 329 -8.22 7.79 -24.39
CA ARG A 329 -9.22 6.74 -24.11
C ARG A 329 -10.35 7.31 -23.26
#